data_AF-B7F922-F1
#
_entry.id   AF-B7F922-F1
#
_cell.length_a   1.000
_cell.length_b   1.000
_cell.length_c   1.000
_cell.angle_alpha   90.00
_cell.angle_beta   90.00
_cell.angle_gamma   90.00
#
_symmetry.space_group_name_H-M   'P 1'
#
loop_
_entity.id
_entity.type
_entity.pdbx_description
1 polymer ?
#
loop_
_entity_poly.entity_id
_entity_poly.type
_entity_poly.pdbx_seq_one_letter_code
_entity_poly.pdbx_strand_id
1 'polypeptide(L)'
;MKHIFKIIAMLVAVSAIWIALLETATVPRSYTWLLPIYLVVALGCYGLFMVGFGLMFFPTCPQEAVLLQQDILEAKEFLSKKGVDVGSE
;
A
#
# COMPACT_ATOMS: atom_id res chain seq x y z
N MET A 1 -16.05 -19.81 2.56
CA MET A 1 -16.33 -19.63 1.11
C MET A 1 -17.62 -18.84 0.84
N LYS A 2 -18.80 -19.27 1.31
CA LYS A 2 -20.09 -18.57 1.04
C LYS A 2 -20.09 -17.06 1.36
N HIS A 3 -19.46 -16.65 2.46
CA HIS A 3 -19.35 -15.22 2.82
C HIS A 3 -18.52 -14.42 1.82
N ILE A 4 -17.42 -14.98 1.32
CA ILE A 4 -16.56 -14.34 0.33
C ILE A 4 -17.35 -14.12 -0.97
N PHE A 5 -18.10 -15.13 -1.42
CA PHE A 5 -18.97 -14.98 -2.59
C PHE A 5 -20.05 -13.90 -2.40
N LYS A 6 -20.65 -13.78 -1.21
CA LYS A 6 -21.61 -12.69 -0.93
C LYS A 6 -20.95 -11.31 -1.00
N ILE A 7 -19.73 -11.16 -0.47
CA ILE A 7 -18.98 -9.90 -0.51
C ILE A 7 -18.63 -9.53 -1.96
N ILE A 8 -18.12 -10.48 -2.74
CA ILE A 8 -17.79 -10.27 -4.16
C ILE A 8 -19.05 -9.90 -4.95
N ALA A 9 -20.17 -10.60 -4.75
CA ALA A 9 -21.43 -10.30 -5.43
C ALA A 9 -21.96 -8.90 -5.06
N MET A 10 -21.89 -8.52 -3.79
CA MET A 10 -22.28 -7.18 -3.33
C MET A 10 -21.39 -6.09 -3.96
N LEU A 11 -20.08 -6.33 -4.05
CA LEU A 11 -19.13 -5.41 -4.65
C LEU A 11 -19.36 -5.25 -6.17
N VAL A 12 -19.65 -6.35 -6.87
CA VAL A 12 -20.01 -6.35 -8.30
C VAL A 12 -21.34 -5.62 -8.54
N ALA A 13 -22.34 -5.81 -7.67
CA ALA A 13 -23.61 -5.11 -7.79
C ALA A 13 -23.44 -3.60 -7.60
N VAL A 14 -22.68 -3.18 -6.59
CA VAL A 14 -22.41 -1.76 -6.33
C VAL A 14 -21.62 -1.13 -7.47
N SER A 15 -20.60 -1.81 -8.02
CA SER A 15 -19.84 -1.30 -9.15
C SER A 15 -20.68 -1.20 -10.43
N ALA A 16 -21.55 -2.18 -10.70
CA ALA A 16 -22.47 -2.13 -11.83
C ALA A 16 -23.49 -0.99 -11.71
N ILE A 17 -24.05 -0.76 -10.53
CA ILE A 17 -24.96 0.37 -10.26
C ILE A 17 -24.23 1.69 -10.48
N TRP A 18 -23.00 1.82 -9.98
CA TRP A 18 -22.20 3.03 -10.16
C TRP A 18 -21.88 3.32 -11.63
N ILE A 19 -21.48 2.30 -12.39
CA ILE A 19 -21.22 2.39 -13.83
C ILE A 19 -22.49 2.81 -14.58
N ALA A 20 -23.64 2.22 -14.27
CA ALA A 20 -24.92 2.57 -14.88
C ALA A 20 -25.33 4.01 -14.57
N LEU A 21 -25.07 4.50 -13.36
CA LEU A 21 -25.33 5.89 -12.97
C LEU A 21 -24.40 6.87 -13.69
N LEU A 22 -23.15 6.47 -13.96
CA LEU A 22 -22.19 7.34 -14.64
C LEU A 22 -22.49 7.50 -16.14
N GLU A 23 -22.93 6.42 -16.77
CA GLU A 23 -23.46 6.40 -18.14
C GLU A 23 -24.65 7.35 -18.32
N THR A 24 -25.55 7.42 -17.33
CA THR A 24 -26.74 8.29 -17.42
C THR A 24 -26.42 9.75 -17.12
N ALA A 25 -25.42 10.01 -16.27
CA ALA A 25 -25.15 11.37 -15.79
C ALA A 25 -24.30 12.21 -16.75
N THR A 26 -23.21 11.68 -17.31
CA THR A 26 -22.21 12.55 -17.98
C THR A 26 -21.33 11.89 -19.06
N VAL A 27 -21.14 10.56 -19.06
CA VAL A 27 -20.08 9.92 -19.86
C VAL A 27 -20.68 9.18 -21.07
N PRO A 28 -20.21 9.42 -22.31
CA PRO A 28 -20.62 8.62 -23.46
C PRO A 28 -20.20 7.16 -23.27
N ARG A 29 -21.06 6.22 -23.64
CA ARG A 29 -20.89 4.76 -23.52
C ARG A 29 -19.52 4.22 -23.98
N SER A 30 -18.86 4.91 -24.90
CA SER A 30 -17.51 4.56 -25.38
C SER A 30 -16.41 4.71 -24.32
N TYR A 31 -16.55 5.63 -23.36
CA TYR A 31 -15.51 5.95 -22.36
C TYR A 31 -15.71 5.25 -21.03
N THR A 32 -16.89 4.69 -20.77
CA THR A 32 -17.20 4.04 -19.50
C THR A 32 -16.32 2.81 -19.24
N TRP A 33 -15.88 2.12 -20.29
CA TRP A 33 -14.93 1.01 -20.15
C TRP A 33 -13.52 1.47 -19.75
N LEU A 34 -13.13 2.70 -20.08
CA LEU A 34 -11.85 3.28 -19.68
C LEU A 34 -11.86 3.71 -18.20
N LEU A 35 -13.04 3.96 -17.63
CA LEU A 35 -13.16 4.48 -16.27
C LEU A 35 -12.57 3.52 -15.21
N PRO A 36 -12.88 2.20 -15.18
CA PRO A 36 -12.24 1.29 -14.24
C PRO A 36 -10.71 1.29 -14.36
N ILE A 37 -10.18 1.31 -15.59
CA ILE A 37 -8.74 1.35 -15.84
C ILE A 37 -8.15 2.65 -15.29
N TYR A 38 -8.81 3.78 -15.56
CA TYR A 38 -8.39 5.09 -15.06
C TYR A 38 -8.40 5.14 -13.52
N LEU A 39 -9.41 4.56 -12.87
CA LEU A 39 -9.48 4.47 -11.41
C LEU A 39 -8.35 3.61 -10.82
N VAL A 40 -8.01 2.49 -11.47
CA VAL A 40 -6.87 1.64 -11.03
C VAL A 40 -5.55 2.41 -11.16
N VAL A 41 -5.34 3.10 -12.29
CA VAL A 41 -4.15 3.93 -12.51
C VAL A 41 -4.10 5.07 -11.49
N ALA A 42 -5.19 5.80 -11.29
CA ALA A 42 -5.29 6.88 -10.32
C ALA A 42 -5.04 6.39 -8.88
N LEU A 43 -5.57 5.22 -8.49
CA LEU A 43 -5.33 4.60 -7.20
C LEU A 43 -3.86 4.19 -7.04
N GLY A 44 -3.24 3.64 -8.09
CA GLY A 44 -1.81 3.35 -8.11
C GLY A 44 -0.95 4.60 -7.94
N CYS A 45 -1.26 5.67 -8.69
CA CYS A 45 -0.58 6.96 -8.56
C CYS A 45 -0.77 7.57 -7.17
N TYR A 46 -1.97 7.51 -6.61
CA TYR A 46 -2.26 7.97 -5.25
C TYR A 46 -1.48 7.17 -4.20
N GLY A 47 -1.41 5.84 -4.34
CA GLY A 47 -0.63 4.98 -3.46
C GLY A 47 0.87 5.30 -3.50
N LEU A 48 1.44 5.44 -4.70
CA LEU A 48 2.84 5.85 -4.87
C LEU A 48 3.11 7.23 -4.29
N PHE A 49 2.21 8.19 -4.53
CA PHE A 49 2.31 9.53 -3.96
C PHE A 49 2.26 9.51 -2.43
N MET A 50 1.34 8.74 -1.84
CA MET A 50 1.23 8.60 -0.39
C MET A 50 2.47 7.97 0.24
N VAL A 51 3.03 6.92 -0.38
CA VAL A 51 4.28 6.31 0.09
C VAL A 51 5.44 7.29 -0.03
N GLY A 52 5.59 7.96 -1.18
CA GLY A 52 6.65 8.95 -1.40
C GLY A 52 6.56 10.14 -0.44
N PHE A 53 5.34 10.63 -0.19
CA PHE A 53 5.08 11.67 0.81
C PHE A 53 5.45 11.19 2.21
N GLY A 54 5.01 9.98 2.59
CA GLY A 54 5.36 9.39 3.88
C GLY A 54 6.87 9.26 4.11
N LEU A 55 7.63 8.95 3.06
CA LEU A 55 9.11 8.89 3.12
C LEU A 55 9.76 10.28 3.18
N MET A 56 9.26 11.24 2.39
CA MET A 56 9.79 12.62 2.39
C MET A 56 9.56 13.34 3.73
N PHE A 57 8.45 13.05 4.39
CA PHE A 57 8.08 13.64 5.67
C PHE A 57 8.37 12.72 6.86
N PHE A 58 9.03 11.57 6.64
CA PHE A 58 9.42 10.71 7.75
C PHE A 58 10.38 11.50 8.65
N PRO A 59 10.05 11.76 9.93
CA PRO A 59 10.95 12.48 10.83
C PRO A 59 12.16 11.59 11.08
N THR A 60 13.20 11.78 10.28
CA THR A 60 14.52 11.21 10.52
C THR A 60 15.16 12.00 11.64
N CYS A 61 14.83 11.65 12.86
CA CYS A 61 15.53 12.18 14.01
C CYS A 61 16.94 11.52 14.04
N PRO A 62 18.02 12.31 13.87
CA PRO A 62 19.37 11.75 13.75
C PRO A 62 19.82 11.04 15.02
N GLN A 63 19.30 11.45 16.19
CA GLN A 63 19.61 10.82 17.47
C GLN A 63 19.05 9.38 17.55
N GLU A 64 17.79 9.14 17.12
CA GLU A 64 17.19 7.81 17.12
C GLU A 64 17.89 6.86 16.14
N ALA A 65 18.40 7.38 15.01
CA ALA A 65 19.20 6.57 14.09
C ALA A 65 20.51 6.09 14.75
N VAL A 66 21.18 6.95 15.54
CA VAL A 66 22.41 6.58 16.27
C VAL A 66 22.12 5.57 17.37
N LEU A 67 21.05 5.78 18.16
CA LEU A 67 20.63 4.82 19.20
C LEU A 67 20.28 3.45 18.60
N LEU A 68 19.53 3.43 17.50
CA LEU A 68 19.18 2.18 16.80
C LEU A 68 20.44 1.43 16.31
N GLN A 69 21.45 2.15 15.82
CA GLN A 69 22.72 1.53 15.42
C GLN A 69 23.46 0.93 16.62
N GLN A 70 23.43 1.59 17.79
CA GLN A 70 24.01 1.04 19.02
C GLN A 70 23.26 -0.24 19.46
N ASP A 71 21.92 -0.23 19.43
CA ASP A 71 21.10 -1.39 19.77
C ASP A 71 21.37 -2.58 18.82
N ILE A 72 21.58 -2.32 17.52
CA ILE A 72 21.94 -3.35 16.54
C ILE A 72 23.31 -3.95 16.85
N LEU A 73 24.30 -3.13 17.24
CA LEU A 73 25.63 -3.60 17.60
C LEU A 73 25.59 -4.45 18.87
N GLU A 74 24.88 -4.01 19.90
CA GLU A 74 24.69 -4.78 21.14
C GLU A 74 23.98 -6.13 20.87
N ALA A 75 22.93 -6.12 20.04
CA ALA A 75 22.23 -7.33 19.64
C ALA A 75 23.12 -8.29 18.82
N LYS A 76 23.93 -7.77 17.89
CA LYS A 76 24.89 -8.57 17.12
C LYS A 76 25.94 -9.20 18.05
N GLU A 77 26.49 -8.46 19.01
CA GLU A 77 27.45 -9.00 19.97
C GLU A 77 26.83 -10.08 20.86
N PHE A 78 25.60 -9.85 21.37
CA PHE A 78 24.88 -10.83 22.18
C PHE A 78 24.61 -12.13 21.42
N LEU A 79 24.24 -12.05 20.14
CA LEU A 79 24.00 -13.21 19.29
C LEU A 79 25.31 -13.92 18.91
N SER A 80 26.38 -13.17 18.64
CA SER A 80 27.71 -13.73 18.40
C SER A 80 28.23 -14.53 19.60
N LYS A 81 28.03 -14.01 20.83
CA LYS A 81 28.33 -14.75 22.07
C LYS A 81 27.54 -16.05 22.23
N LYS A 82 26.37 -16.15 21.59
CA LYS A 82 25.54 -17.36 21.56
C LYS A 82 25.86 -18.30 20.38
N GLY A 83 26.86 -17.98 19.57
CA GLY A 83 27.27 -18.78 18.41
C GLY A 83 26.35 -18.64 17.20
N VAL A 84 25.53 -17.58 17.16
CA VAL A 84 24.70 -17.26 15.99
C VAL A 84 25.51 -16.37 15.06
N ASP A 85 25.75 -16.85 13.84
CA ASP A 85 26.43 -16.07 12.80
C ASP A 85 25.51 -14.94 12.32
N VAL A 86 25.84 -13.73 12.75
CA VAL A 86 25.13 -12.49 12.41
C VAL A 86 26.03 -11.66 11.52
N GLY A 87 26.24 -12.14 10.28
CA GLY A 87 26.99 -11.53 9.17
C GLY A 87 27.64 -10.17 9.47
N SER A 88 28.97 -10.13 9.36
CA SER A 88 29.85 -9.04 9.80
C SER A 88 29.80 -7.75 8.96
N GLU A 89 28.67 -7.44 8.33
CA GLU A 89 28.50 -6.27 7.47
C GLU A 89 27.36 -5.38 7.98
#